data_AF-A0A7T5RXM9-F1
#
_entry.id   AF-A0A7T5RXM9-F1
#
_cell.length_a   1.000
_cell.length_b   1.000
_cell.length_c   1.000
_cell.angle_alpha   90.00
_cell.angle_beta   90.00
_cell.angle_gamma   90.00
#
_symmetry.space_group_name_H-M   'P 1'
#
loop_
_entity.id
_entity.type
_entity.pdbx_description
1 polymer ?
#
loop_
_entity_poly.entity_id
_entity_poly.type
_entity_poly.pdbx_seq_one_letter_code
_entity_poly.pdbx_strand_id
1 'polypeptide(L)'
;MINVVVGKPGSGKTYYLVKKAHKFLRQGRDVYSNFYIDFKSYDEETRKKFFNRWLDKFYNLPFIRNALLRFFNKKDRKFGKLYFWNELEDLLEIRGGEILIDECQIYFNSRSWKKLPFRLQYKFQQHRKHIKKNNDGSYMALNIWGAVQNVKRIDTVVRELVNNIYALKKVGPLFRACLYDIEDIDKEKRKPYKVSLYLFNKRLAGCYDTFQEIIGFKDKG
;
A
#
# COMPACT_ATOMS: atom_id res chain seq x y z
N MET A 1 -8.72 0.53 9.00
CA MET A 1 -7.74 1.25 9.85
C MET A 1 -7.10 2.34 9.01
N ILE A 2 -6.63 3.43 9.63
CA ILE A 2 -5.80 4.43 8.96
C ILE A 2 -4.36 4.25 9.40
N ASN A 3 -3.47 4.09 8.42
CA ASN A 3 -2.05 3.86 8.62
C ASN A 3 -1.27 4.98 7.94
N VAL A 4 -0.32 5.58 8.65
CA VAL A 4 0.53 6.63 8.09
C VAL A 4 1.97 6.13 8.00
N VAL A 5 2.58 6.30 6.83
CA VAL A 5 3.98 5.96 6.56
C VAL A 5 4.79 7.24 6.58
N VAL A 6 5.76 7.35 7.47
CA VAL A 6 6.58 8.56 7.64
C VAL A 6 8.06 8.33 7.43
N GLY A 7 8.76 9.37 7.01
CA GLY A 7 10.21 9.34 6.84
C GLY A 7 10.71 10.47 5.95
N LYS A 8 12.01 10.76 6.07
CA LYS A 8 12.69 11.77 5.25
C LYS A 8 12.56 11.48 3.75
N PRO A 9 12.73 12.47 2.86
CA PRO A 9 12.91 12.21 1.44
C PRO A 9 13.95 11.10 1.19
N GLY A 10 13.66 10.20 0.24
CA GLY A 10 14.51 9.03 -0.03
C GLY A 10 14.42 7.87 0.98
N SER A 11 13.57 7.95 2.02
CA SER A 11 13.41 6.86 3.01
C SER A 11 12.62 5.64 2.50
N GLY A 12 12.13 5.67 1.25
CA GLY A 12 11.39 4.57 0.63
C GLY A 12 9.92 4.47 1.01
N LYS A 13 9.24 5.61 1.28
CA LYS A 13 7.81 5.64 1.64
C LYS A 13 6.92 5.04 0.55
N THR A 14 7.04 5.53 -0.68
CA THR A 14 6.25 5.02 -1.81
C THR A 14 6.57 3.56 -2.10
N TYR A 15 7.86 3.20 -2.10
CA TYR A 15 8.28 1.80 -2.20
C TYR A 15 7.64 0.90 -1.12
N TYR A 16 7.49 1.41 0.11
CA TYR A 16 6.80 0.68 1.17
C TYR A 16 5.30 0.53 0.90
N LEU A 17 4.63 1.57 0.38
CA LEU A 17 3.24 1.48 -0.07
C LEU A 17 3.08 0.45 -1.19
N VAL A 18 3.97 0.44 -2.19
CA VAL A 18 3.98 -0.56 -3.28
C VAL A 18 4.16 -1.97 -2.74
N LYS A 19 5.07 -2.16 -1.77
CA LYS A 19 5.24 -3.45 -1.09
C LYS A 19 3.99 -3.90 -0.35
N LYS A 20 3.24 -2.96 0.25
CA LYS A 20 1.94 -3.24 0.87
C LYS A 20 0.89 -3.58 -0.19
N ALA A 21 0.81 -2.81 -1.28
CA ALA A 21 -0.06 -3.08 -2.42
C ALA A 21 0.09 -4.51 -2.92
N HIS A 22 1.32 -4.92 -3.24
CA HIS A 22 1.62 -6.28 -3.71
C HIS A 22 1.18 -7.35 -2.71
N LYS A 23 1.42 -7.12 -1.42
CA LYS A 23 0.97 -8.01 -0.35
C LYS A 23 -0.55 -8.12 -0.30
N PHE A 24 -1.27 -7.01 -0.39
CA PHE A 24 -2.73 -6.96 -0.30
C PHE A 24 -3.40 -7.63 -1.51
N LEU A 25 -2.89 -7.37 -2.71
CA LEU A 25 -3.39 -8.00 -3.93
C LEU A 25 -3.18 -9.53 -3.87
N ARG A 26 -2.03 -10.01 -3.36
CA ARG A 26 -1.78 -11.44 -3.11
C ARG A 26 -2.71 -12.07 -2.06
N GLN A 27 -3.31 -11.25 -1.21
CA GLN A 27 -4.31 -11.66 -0.22
C GLN A 27 -5.74 -11.56 -0.77
N GLY A 28 -5.91 -11.23 -2.06
CA GLY A 28 -7.22 -11.07 -2.69
C GLY A 28 -7.93 -9.76 -2.37
N ARG A 29 -7.20 -8.77 -1.83
CA ARG A 29 -7.76 -7.47 -1.47
C ARG A 29 -7.55 -6.47 -2.59
N ASP A 30 -8.61 -5.76 -2.94
CA ASP A 30 -8.53 -4.67 -3.91
C ASP A 30 -7.72 -3.50 -3.35
N VAL A 31 -6.92 -2.88 -4.21
CA VAL A 31 -6.05 -1.75 -3.89
C VAL A 31 -6.41 -0.57 -4.77
N TYR A 32 -6.50 0.61 -4.17
CA TYR A 32 -6.84 1.87 -4.84
C TYR A 32 -5.72 2.87 -4.61
N SER A 33 -5.06 3.36 -5.66
CA SER A 33 -3.84 4.17 -5.57
C SER A 33 -3.95 5.48 -6.36
N ASN A 34 -3.40 6.58 -5.84
CA ASN A 34 -3.24 7.85 -6.59
C ASN A 34 -1.94 7.93 -7.40
N PHE A 35 -1.13 6.87 -7.38
CA PHE A 35 0.07 6.75 -8.18
C PHE A 35 0.04 5.43 -8.95
N TYR A 36 0.64 5.42 -10.13
CA TYR A 36 0.60 4.27 -11.01
C TYR A 36 1.44 3.11 -10.47
N ILE A 37 0.87 1.90 -10.54
CA ILE A 37 1.54 0.66 -10.17
C ILE A 37 1.20 -0.40 -11.23
N ASP A 38 2.20 -1.12 -11.74
CA ASP A 38 2.04 -2.27 -12.60
C ASP A 38 2.84 -3.47 -12.08
N PHE A 39 2.11 -4.49 -11.60
CA PHE A 39 2.70 -5.74 -11.12
C PHE A 39 2.73 -6.85 -12.18
N LYS A 40 2.13 -6.66 -13.36
CA LYS A 40 2.00 -7.74 -14.36
C LYS A 40 3.38 -8.28 -14.76
N SER A 41 4.27 -7.37 -15.16
CA SER A 41 5.64 -7.68 -15.56
C SER A 41 6.43 -8.36 -14.42
N TYR A 42 6.29 -7.85 -13.20
CA TYR A 42 6.99 -8.35 -12.03
C TYR A 42 6.59 -9.77 -11.63
N ASP A 43 5.28 -10.06 -11.59
CA ASP A 43 4.80 -11.38 -11.17
C ASP A 43 5.12 -12.45 -12.22
N GLU A 44 5.02 -12.14 -13.51
CA GLU A 44 5.41 -13.04 -14.59
C GLU A 44 6.90 -13.37 -14.56
N GLU A 45 7.75 -12.36 -14.45
CA GLU A 45 9.22 -12.55 -14.45
C GLU A 45 9.70 -13.27 -13.19
N THR A 46 9.10 -12.97 -12.04
CA THR A 46 9.42 -13.65 -10.76
C THR A 46 9.04 -15.13 -10.81
N ARG A 47 7.87 -15.46 -11.39
CA ARG A 47 7.47 -16.86 -11.61
C ARG A 47 8.42 -17.58 -12.56
N LYS A 48 8.73 -17.00 -13.73
CA LYS A 48 9.65 -17.58 -14.72
C LYS A 48 11.02 -17.88 -14.10
N LYS A 49 11.62 -16.92 -13.38
CA LYS A 49 12.93 -17.10 -12.73
C LYS A 49 12.91 -18.16 -11.63
N PHE A 50 11.86 -18.17 -10.79
CA PHE A 50 11.73 -19.19 -9.76
C PHE A 50 11.61 -20.58 -10.41
N PHE A 51 10.74 -20.70 -11.41
CA PHE A 51 10.46 -21.96 -12.11
C PHE A 51 11.71 -22.49 -12.81
N ASN A 52 12.44 -21.67 -13.57
CA ASN A 52 13.67 -22.08 -14.25
C ASN A 52 14.73 -22.54 -13.23
N ARG A 53 14.97 -21.74 -12.18
CA ARG A 53 15.98 -22.07 -11.16
C ARG A 53 15.65 -23.35 -10.38
N TRP A 54 14.37 -23.70 -10.27
CA TRP A 54 13.92 -24.93 -9.61
C TRP A 54 13.86 -26.13 -10.55
N LEU A 55 13.40 -25.94 -11.80
CA LEU A 55 13.46 -26.98 -12.82
C LEU A 55 14.88 -27.47 -13.03
N ASP A 56 15.83 -26.55 -13.22
CA ASP A 56 17.24 -26.91 -13.42
C ASP A 56 17.79 -27.73 -12.25
N LYS A 57 17.27 -27.50 -11.04
CA LYS A 57 17.71 -28.19 -9.82
C LYS A 57 17.02 -29.54 -9.58
N PHE A 58 15.82 -29.74 -10.12
CA PHE A 58 14.97 -30.91 -9.81
C PHE A 58 14.43 -31.64 -11.05
N TYR A 59 15.00 -31.38 -12.24
CA TYR A 59 14.54 -31.93 -13.52
C TYR A 59 14.45 -33.46 -13.53
N ASN A 60 15.36 -34.13 -12.82
CA ASN A 60 15.45 -35.59 -12.77
C ASN A 60 14.48 -36.27 -11.77
N LEU A 61 13.60 -35.52 -11.10
CA LEU A 61 12.66 -36.06 -10.09
C LEU A 61 11.20 -35.86 -10.54
N PRO A 62 10.59 -36.84 -11.25
CA PRO A 62 9.25 -36.73 -11.85
C PRO A 62 8.16 -36.41 -10.83
N PHE A 63 8.27 -36.94 -9.61
CA PHE A 63 7.32 -36.71 -8.53
C PHE A 63 7.28 -35.24 -8.08
N ILE A 64 8.46 -34.63 -7.91
CA ILE A 64 8.61 -33.21 -7.53
C ILE A 64 8.13 -32.30 -8.66
N ARG A 65 8.40 -32.66 -9.92
CA ARG A 65 7.91 -31.93 -11.10
C ARG A 65 6.38 -31.83 -11.12
N ASN A 66 5.68 -32.94 -10.90
CA ASN A 66 4.21 -32.97 -10.90
C ASN A 66 3.61 -32.22 -9.69
N ALA A 67 4.23 -32.32 -8.50
CA ALA A 67 3.83 -31.56 -7.33
C ALA A 67 4.02 -30.04 -7.53
N LEU A 68 5.16 -29.62 -8.08
CA LEU A 68 5.45 -28.23 -8.41
C LEU A 68 4.51 -27.71 -9.49
N LEU A 69 4.27 -28.47 -10.56
CA LEU A 69 3.30 -28.10 -11.60
C LEU A 69 1.92 -27.89 -10.98
N ARG A 70 1.43 -28.77 -10.09
CA ARG A 70 0.15 -28.56 -9.39
C ARG A 70 0.18 -27.34 -8.46
N PHE A 71 1.31 -27.05 -7.82
CA PHE A 71 1.47 -25.90 -6.93
C PHE A 71 1.56 -24.56 -7.69
N PHE A 72 2.24 -24.53 -8.85
CA PHE A 72 2.34 -23.37 -9.75
C PHE A 72 1.08 -23.15 -10.57
N ASN A 73 0.42 -24.24 -10.95
CA ASN A 73 -0.84 -24.23 -11.68
C ASN A 73 -2.04 -23.98 -10.75
N LYS A 74 -1.79 -23.64 -9.47
CA LYS A 74 -2.77 -23.05 -8.55
C LYS A 74 -3.09 -21.62 -9.01
N LYS A 75 -3.73 -21.54 -10.19
CA LYS A 75 -4.31 -20.34 -10.83
C LYS A 75 -5.41 -19.70 -9.97
N ASP A 76 -5.89 -20.38 -8.92
CA ASP A 76 -7.14 -20.05 -8.24
C ASP A 76 -7.01 -19.19 -6.97
N ARG A 77 -5.83 -18.66 -6.64
CA ARG A 77 -5.82 -17.56 -5.65
C ARG A 77 -6.32 -16.32 -6.37
N LYS A 78 -7.61 -15.97 -6.16
CA LYS A 78 -8.19 -14.69 -6.57
C LYS A 78 -7.26 -13.58 -6.10
N PHE A 79 -6.54 -12.99 -7.05
CA PHE A 79 -5.74 -11.81 -6.82
C PHE A 79 -6.68 -10.63 -6.69
N GLY A 80 -6.37 -9.70 -5.79
CA GLY A 80 -7.08 -8.44 -5.73
C GLY A 80 -6.92 -7.65 -7.03
N LYS A 81 -7.82 -6.71 -7.27
CA LYS A 81 -7.73 -5.77 -8.39
C LYS A 81 -7.04 -4.50 -7.94
N LEU A 82 -6.22 -3.94 -8.82
CA LEU A 82 -5.60 -2.65 -8.63
C LEU A 82 -6.38 -1.61 -9.44
N TYR A 83 -6.74 -0.51 -8.80
CA TYR A 83 -7.43 0.61 -9.39
C TYR A 83 -6.62 1.89 -9.17
N PHE A 84 -6.64 2.75 -10.17
CA PHE A 84 -6.04 4.07 -10.11
C PHE A 84 -7.15 5.12 -9.99
N TRP A 85 -6.96 6.10 -9.12
CA TRP A 85 -7.91 7.20 -8.92
C TRP A 85 -7.16 8.53 -9.07
N ASN A 86 -7.86 9.54 -9.59
CA ASN A 86 -7.29 10.86 -9.84
C ASN A 86 -7.83 11.91 -8.87
N GLU A 87 -9.13 11.80 -8.54
CA GLU A 87 -9.83 12.73 -7.68
C GLU A 87 -10.26 12.02 -6.39
N LEU A 88 -10.36 12.77 -5.28
CA LEU A 88 -10.79 12.16 -4.01
C LEU A 88 -12.24 11.66 -4.08
N GLU A 89 -13.04 12.30 -4.93
CA GLU A 89 -14.44 11.98 -5.23
C GLU A 89 -14.59 10.54 -5.74
N ASP A 90 -13.61 10.01 -6.48
CA ASP A 90 -13.57 8.60 -6.94
C ASP A 90 -13.66 7.62 -5.75
N LEU A 91 -13.21 8.04 -4.56
CA LEU A 91 -13.19 7.22 -3.35
C LEU A 91 -14.55 7.11 -2.65
N LEU A 92 -15.53 7.96 -3.00
CA LEU A 92 -16.83 8.00 -2.32
C LEU A 92 -17.60 6.68 -2.42
N GLU A 93 -17.60 6.08 -3.61
CA GLU A 93 -18.35 4.84 -3.88
C GLU A 93 -17.60 3.57 -3.44
N ILE A 94 -16.30 3.69 -3.17
CA ILE A 94 -15.45 2.54 -2.88
C ILE A 94 -15.83 1.89 -1.54
N ARG A 95 -16.10 0.59 -1.56
CA ARG A 95 -16.37 -0.20 -0.34
C ARG A 95 -15.37 -1.33 -0.23
N GLY A 96 -14.76 -1.47 0.95
CA GLY A 96 -13.76 -2.48 1.25
C GLY A 96 -12.47 -2.38 0.42
N GLY A 97 -11.36 -2.77 1.02
CA GLY A 97 -10.06 -2.81 0.35
C GLY A 97 -9.07 -1.82 0.97
N GLU A 98 -8.02 -1.52 0.22
CA GLU A 98 -6.86 -0.78 0.73
C GLU A 98 -6.61 0.43 -0.16
N ILE A 99 -6.90 1.64 0.35
CA ILE A 99 -6.57 2.90 -0.32
C ILE A 99 -5.12 3.26 0.03
N LEU A 100 -4.30 3.51 -0.97
CA LEU A 100 -2.93 3.98 -0.86
C LEU A 100 -2.85 5.40 -1.41
N ILE A 101 -2.27 6.31 -0.62
CA ILE A 101 -2.17 7.72 -0.92
C ILE A 101 -0.72 8.14 -0.75
N ASP A 102 -0.01 8.36 -1.85
CA ASP A 102 1.29 9.01 -1.79
C ASP A 102 1.15 10.53 -1.64
N GLU A 103 2.11 11.15 -0.96
CA GLU A 103 2.08 12.57 -0.56
C GLU A 103 0.73 13.01 0.02
N CYS A 104 0.22 12.20 0.95
CA CYS A 104 -1.10 12.31 1.59
C CYS A 104 -1.38 13.71 2.19
N GLN A 105 -0.35 14.46 2.61
CA GLN A 105 -0.54 15.84 3.09
C GLN A 105 -1.12 16.81 2.04
N ILE A 106 -1.06 16.50 0.74
CA ILE A 106 -1.66 17.34 -0.31
C ILE A 106 -3.19 17.36 -0.13
N TYR A 107 -3.78 16.20 0.14
CA TYR A 107 -5.21 16.00 0.31
C TYR A 107 -5.72 16.38 1.71
N PHE A 108 -4.93 16.06 2.74
CA PHE A 108 -5.37 16.15 4.13
C PHE A 108 -4.63 17.22 4.94
N ASN A 109 -4.11 18.28 4.33
CA ASN A 109 -3.67 19.44 5.12
C ASN A 109 -4.87 20.21 5.69
N SER A 110 -4.64 21.04 6.70
CA SER A 110 -5.72 21.75 7.41
C SER A 110 -6.54 22.70 6.54
N ARG A 111 -5.96 23.26 5.47
CA ARG A 111 -6.66 24.15 4.53
C ARG A 111 -7.54 23.35 3.59
N SER A 112 -7.05 22.24 3.05
CA SER A 112 -7.78 21.36 2.15
C SER A 112 -8.87 20.59 2.89
N TRP A 113 -8.60 20.14 4.13
CA TRP A 113 -9.56 19.38 4.94
C TRP A 113 -10.86 20.15 5.19
N LYS A 114 -10.78 21.42 5.56
CA LYS A 114 -11.96 22.27 5.76
C LYS A 114 -12.74 22.54 4.47
N LYS A 115 -12.06 22.47 3.31
CA LYS A 115 -12.67 22.66 1.98
C LYS A 115 -13.23 21.37 1.39
N LEU A 116 -12.89 20.20 1.95
CA LEU A 116 -13.40 18.93 1.46
C LEU A 116 -14.92 18.85 1.61
N PRO A 117 -15.66 18.39 0.58
CA PRO A 117 -17.08 18.12 0.68
C PRO A 117 -17.42 17.25 1.91
N PHE A 118 -18.53 17.56 2.58
CA PHE A 118 -18.97 16.84 3.79
C PHE A 118 -19.03 15.32 3.60
N ARG A 119 -19.45 14.87 2.41
CA ARG A 119 -19.50 13.44 2.06
C ARG A 119 -18.12 12.76 2.13
N LEU A 120 -17.06 13.43 1.68
CA LEU A 120 -15.70 12.91 1.75
C LEU A 120 -15.18 12.89 3.18
N GLN A 121 -15.43 13.95 3.96
CA GLN A 121 -15.05 13.96 5.38
C GLN A 121 -15.73 12.80 6.14
N TYR A 122 -17.04 12.62 5.92
CA TYR A 122 -17.81 11.51 6.50
C TYR A 122 -17.27 10.15 6.06
N LYS A 123 -16.93 10.00 4.77
CA LYS A 123 -16.34 8.79 4.21
C LYS A 123 -15.06 8.37 4.94
N PHE A 124 -14.17 9.33 5.20
CA PHE A 124 -12.91 9.07 5.88
C PHE A 124 -13.10 8.80 7.38
N GLN A 125 -13.98 9.55 8.06
CA GLN A 125 -14.29 9.30 9.49
C GLN A 125 -14.94 7.93 9.71
N GLN A 126 -15.85 7.52 8.82
CA GLN A 126 -16.60 6.26 8.92
C GLN A 126 -16.00 5.15 8.05
N HIS A 127 -14.72 5.24 7.65
CA HIS A 127 -14.08 4.31 6.72
C HIS A 127 -14.28 2.82 7.11
N ARG A 128 -14.33 2.50 8.42
CA ARG A 128 -14.52 1.13 8.93
C ARG A 128 -15.89 0.52 8.58
N LYS A 129 -16.93 1.35 8.43
CA LYS A 129 -18.30 0.90 8.11
C LYS A 129 -18.48 0.64 6.62
N HIS A 130 -17.56 1.12 5.77
CA HIS A 130 -17.58 0.87 4.34
C HIS A 130 -17.01 -0.52 4.03
N ILE A 131 -17.86 -1.53 4.23
CA ILE A 131 -17.53 -2.95 4.08
C ILE A 131 -17.91 -3.51 2.71
N LYS A 132 -17.09 -4.46 2.23
CA LYS A 132 -17.35 -5.31 1.07
C LYS A 132 -17.45 -6.75 1.52
N LYS A 133 -18.44 -7.48 1.01
CA LYS A 133 -18.53 -8.94 1.20
C LYS A 133 -17.62 -9.63 0.19
N ASN A 134 -16.71 -10.46 0.68
CA ASN A 134 -15.85 -11.28 -0.13
C ASN A 134 -16.59 -12.55 -0.59
N ASN A 135 -16.05 -13.22 -1.60
CA ASN A 135 -16.65 -14.44 -2.16
C ASN A 135 -16.67 -15.62 -1.16
N ASP A 136 -15.80 -15.58 -0.15
CA ASP A 136 -15.74 -16.56 0.94
C ASP A 136 -16.72 -16.24 2.09
N GLY A 137 -17.57 -15.22 1.93
CA GLY A 137 -18.53 -14.78 2.94
C GLY A 137 -17.93 -13.85 4.01
N SER A 138 -16.61 -13.63 4.01
CA SER A 138 -15.96 -12.70 4.94
C SER A 138 -16.25 -11.23 4.58
N TYR A 139 -16.18 -10.34 5.57
CA TYR A 139 -16.33 -8.90 5.37
C TYR A 139 -14.97 -8.21 5.39
N MET A 140 -14.75 -7.33 4.42
CA MET A 140 -13.55 -6.51 4.31
C MET A 140 -13.94 -5.03 4.46
N ALA A 141 -13.48 -4.40 5.54
CA ALA A 141 -13.59 -2.96 5.73
C ALA A 141 -12.60 -2.19 4.85
N LEU A 142 -12.87 -0.90 4.66
CA LEU A 142 -11.96 0.01 3.98
C LEU A 142 -10.80 0.41 4.92
N ASN A 143 -9.58 0.26 4.42
CA ASN A 143 -8.35 0.66 5.09
C ASN A 143 -7.67 1.74 4.26
N ILE A 144 -6.98 2.66 4.95
CA ILE A 144 -6.29 3.79 4.31
C ILE A 144 -4.83 3.75 4.72
N TRP A 145 -3.96 4.01 3.75
CA TRP A 145 -2.52 4.11 3.91
C TRP A 145 -2.05 5.40 3.27
N GLY A 146 -1.55 6.34 4.08
CA GLY A 146 -1.00 7.60 3.60
C GLY A 146 0.51 7.68 3.79
N ALA A 147 1.28 8.05 2.77
CA ALA A 147 2.68 8.42 2.94
C ALA A 147 2.79 9.94 3.15
N VAL A 148 3.53 10.34 4.19
CA VAL A 148 3.84 11.75 4.46
C VAL A 148 5.28 11.93 4.91
N GLN A 149 5.85 13.10 4.71
CA GLN A 149 7.19 13.40 5.23
C GLN A 149 7.19 13.58 6.75
N ASN A 150 6.14 14.22 7.29
CA ASN A 150 5.95 14.47 8.72
C ASN A 150 4.46 14.40 9.04
N VAL A 151 4.09 13.67 10.09
CA VAL A 151 2.69 13.52 10.55
C VAL A 151 2.04 14.88 10.83
N LYS A 152 2.80 15.85 11.37
CA LYS A 152 2.31 17.20 11.69
C LYS A 152 1.80 17.99 10.46
N ARG A 153 2.09 17.52 9.24
CA ARG A 153 1.57 18.13 7.99
C ARG A 153 0.14 17.71 7.67
N ILE A 154 -0.39 16.68 8.35
CA ILE A 154 -1.77 16.23 8.23
C ILE A 154 -2.62 17.03 9.23
N ASP A 155 -3.85 17.36 8.83
CA ASP A 155 -4.87 18.00 9.66
C ASP A 155 -5.10 17.22 10.97
N THR A 156 -5.41 17.95 12.05
CA THR A 156 -5.60 17.37 13.38
C THR A 156 -6.71 16.32 13.40
N VAL A 157 -7.84 16.56 12.73
CA VAL A 157 -8.97 15.61 12.70
C VAL A 157 -8.54 14.31 12.04
N VAL A 158 -7.80 14.39 10.93
CA VAL A 158 -7.31 13.19 10.24
C VAL A 158 -6.26 12.47 11.08
N ARG A 159 -5.40 13.20 11.80
CA ARG A 159 -4.40 12.62 12.72
C ARG A 159 -5.06 11.84 13.86
N GLU A 160 -6.18 12.31 14.40
CA GLU A 160 -6.94 11.59 15.44
C GLU A 160 -7.52 10.26 14.93
N LEU A 161 -7.79 10.16 13.62
CA LEU A 161 -8.27 8.91 13.01
C LEU A 161 -7.12 7.91 12.72
N VAL A 162 -5.86 8.36 12.74
CA VAL A 162 -4.69 7.52 12.49
C VAL A 162 -4.54 6.51 13.61
N ASN A 163 -4.45 5.23 13.24
CA ASN A 163 -4.27 4.14 14.21
C ASN A 163 -2.80 3.74 14.34
N ASN A 164 -2.05 3.81 13.25
CA ASN A 164 -0.72 3.22 13.16
C ASN A 164 0.23 4.15 12.41
N ILE A 165 1.44 4.29 12.92
CA ILE A 165 2.50 5.01 12.22
C ILE A 165 3.68 4.09 11.91
N TYR A 166 4.02 4.00 10.64
CA TYR A 166 5.17 3.28 10.12
C TYR A 166 6.29 4.27 9.84
N ALA A 167 7.23 4.42 10.78
CA ALA A 167 8.41 5.25 10.59
C ALA A 167 9.49 4.47 9.83
N LEU A 168 9.85 4.98 8.66
CA LEU A 168 10.84 4.39 7.78
C LEU A 168 12.20 5.07 7.93
N LYS A 169 13.24 4.25 8.00
CA LYS A 169 14.63 4.68 7.96
C LYS A 169 15.42 3.77 7.02
N LYS A 170 16.15 4.37 6.09
CA LYS A 170 17.15 3.66 5.29
C LYS A 170 18.43 3.50 6.12
N VAL A 171 18.96 2.29 6.16
CA VAL A 171 20.19 1.92 6.86
C VAL A 171 21.05 1.12 5.88
N GLY A 172 21.89 1.82 5.12
CA GLY A 172 22.66 1.22 4.02
C GLY A 172 21.74 0.58 2.95
N PRO A 173 21.92 -0.71 2.61
CA PRO A 173 21.06 -1.42 1.66
C PRO A 173 19.72 -1.88 2.26
N LEU A 174 19.58 -1.81 3.58
CA LEU A 174 18.39 -2.24 4.31
C LEU A 174 17.45 -1.05 4.58
N PHE A 175 16.16 -1.35 4.57
CA PHE A 175 15.11 -0.46 5.02
C PHE A 175 14.54 -1.00 6.32
N ARG A 176 14.46 -0.11 7.32
CA ARG A 176 13.84 -0.37 8.61
C ARG A 176 12.48 0.33 8.66
N ALA A 177 11.43 -0.43 8.93
CA ALA A 177 10.11 0.07 9.24
C ALA A 177 9.80 -0.22 10.71
N CYS A 178 9.61 0.84 11.51
CA CYS A 178 9.17 0.75 12.89
C CYS A 178 7.69 1.15 12.97
N LEU A 179 6.86 0.30 13.56
CA LEU A 179 5.45 0.56 13.83
C LEU A 179 5.31 1.17 15.22
N TYR A 180 4.61 2.29 15.32
CA TYR A 180 4.27 2.99 16.55
C TYR A 180 2.76 3.24 16.59
N ASP A 181 2.25 3.43 17.80
CA ASP A 181 0.98 4.12 18.00
C ASP A 181 1.11 5.59 17.58
N ILE A 182 -0.03 6.23 17.28
CA ILE A 182 -0.08 7.68 17.13
C ILE A 182 0.33 8.38 18.43
N GLU A 183 -0.07 7.85 19.59
CA GLU A 183 0.23 8.46 20.90
C GLU A 183 1.73 8.43 21.26
N ASP A 184 2.46 7.47 20.70
CA ASP A 184 3.87 7.26 21.00
C ASP A 184 4.81 8.09 20.12
N ILE A 185 4.30 8.77 19.08
CA ILE A 185 5.18 9.46 18.14
C ILE A 185 5.81 10.73 18.70
N ASP A 186 5.12 11.43 19.59
CA ASP A 186 5.64 12.67 20.17
C ASP A 186 6.40 12.43 21.49
N LYS A 187 6.41 11.20 22.01
CA LYS A 187 7.17 10.83 23.21
C LYS A 187 8.68 10.87 22.94
N GLU A 188 9.43 11.33 23.95
CA GLU A 188 10.90 11.43 23.90
C GLU A 188 11.56 10.05 23.76
N LYS A 189 11.05 9.05 24.51
CA LYS A 189 11.45 7.64 24.39
C LYS A 189 10.35 6.83 23.69
N ARG A 190 10.50 6.63 22.39
CA ARG A 190 9.53 5.86 21.57
C ARG A 190 9.82 4.37 21.65
N LYS A 191 8.80 3.55 21.93
CA LYS A 191 8.89 2.09 21.87
C LYS A 191 8.09 1.57 20.68
N PRO A 192 8.72 0.97 19.66
CA PRO A 192 7.99 0.44 18.52
C PRO A 192 7.26 -0.86 18.91
N TYR A 193 5.99 -0.99 18.53
CA TYR A 193 5.25 -2.25 18.63
C TYR A 193 5.87 -3.35 17.77
N LYS A 194 6.42 -2.95 16.61
CA LYS A 194 7.03 -3.88 15.68
C LYS A 194 8.15 -3.23 14.90
N VAL A 195 9.24 -3.95 14.73
CA VAL A 195 10.33 -3.58 13.82
C VAL A 195 10.34 -4.58 12.67
N SER A 196 10.50 -4.09 11.45
CA SER A 196 10.63 -4.93 10.25
C SER A 196 11.79 -4.43 9.40
N LEU A 197 12.69 -5.34 9.06
CA LEU A 197 13.81 -5.09 8.18
C LEU A 197 13.56 -5.73 6.82
N TYR A 198 13.92 -5.04 5.75
CA TYR A 198 13.81 -5.58 4.40
C TYR A 198 14.83 -4.97 3.45
N LEU A 199 15.23 -5.74 2.45
CA LEU A 199 16.08 -5.27 1.36
C LEU A 199 15.26 -4.56 0.29
N PHE A 200 15.95 -3.68 -0.44
CA PHE A 200 15.41 -3.08 -1.65
C PHE A 200 15.32 -4.12 -2.77
N ASN A 201 14.15 -4.24 -3.38
CA ASN A 201 13.95 -5.06 -4.56
C ASN A 201 13.79 -4.13 -5.76
N LYS A 202 14.84 -4.05 -6.60
CA LYS A 202 14.85 -3.20 -7.80
C LYS A 202 13.69 -3.52 -8.75
N ARG A 203 13.28 -4.78 -8.89
CA ARG A 203 12.19 -5.18 -9.78
C ARG A 203 10.84 -4.70 -9.26
N LEU A 204 10.61 -4.88 -7.96
CA LEU A 204 9.40 -4.36 -7.32
C LEU A 204 9.37 -2.83 -7.38
N ALA A 205 10.54 -2.19 -7.30
CA ALA A 205 10.64 -0.75 -7.43
C ALA A 205 10.39 -0.26 -8.86
N GLY A 206 10.68 -1.06 -9.89
CA GLY A 206 10.31 -0.76 -11.27
C GLY A 206 8.82 -0.93 -11.58
N CYS A 207 8.02 -1.41 -10.63
CA CYS A 207 6.57 -1.55 -10.79
C CYS A 207 5.80 -0.25 -10.56
N TYR A 208 6.45 0.84 -10.15
CA TYR A 208 5.76 2.09 -9.85
C TYR A 208 6.50 3.27 -10.43
N ASP A 209 5.75 4.28 -10.81
CA ASP A 209 6.27 5.57 -11.22
C ASP A 209 5.64 6.66 -10.34
N THR A 210 6.47 7.30 -9.52
CA THR A 210 6.07 8.46 -8.71
C THR A 210 6.07 9.77 -9.47
N PHE A 211 6.74 9.81 -10.63
CA PHE A 211 6.94 11.02 -11.42
C PHE A 211 5.97 11.16 -12.59
N GLN A 212 5.10 10.17 -12.81
CA GLN A 212 3.90 10.41 -13.62
C GLN A 212 3.13 11.56 -12.97
N GLU A 213 3.06 12.69 -13.67
CA GLU A 213 2.41 13.90 -13.21
C GLU A 213 1.05 13.57 -12.60
N ILE A 214 0.78 14.13 -11.42
CA ILE A 214 -0.58 14.21 -10.90
C ILE A 214 -1.37 14.98 -11.96
N ILE A 215 -2.16 14.28 -12.77
CA ILE A 215 -2.84 14.80 -13.97
C ILE A 215 -3.77 15.98 -13.63
N GLY A 216 -4.07 16.20 -12.35
CA GLY A 216 -4.80 17.35 -11.82
C GLY A 216 -4.09 18.72 -11.91
N PHE A 217 -2.85 18.79 -12.42
CA PHE A 217 -2.16 20.05 -12.77
C PHE A 217 -2.26 20.42 -14.26
N LYS A 218 -3.22 19.86 -15.01
CA LYS A 218 -3.68 20.59 -16.20
C LYS A 218 -4.42 21.82 -15.71
N ASP A 219 -3.70 22.94 -15.69
CA ASP A 219 -4.31 24.26 -15.68
C ASP A 219 -5.48 24.23 -16.66
N LYS A 220 -6.68 24.53 -16.15
CA LYS A 220 -7.80 24.93 -16.98
C LYS A 220 -7.44 26.30 -17.59
N GLY A 221 -6.54 26.27 -18.57
CA GLY A 221 -6.29 27.35 -19.51
C GLY A 221 -7.28 27.28 -20.64
#